data_AF-A0A9Q4B713-F1
#
_entry.id   AF-A0A9Q4B713-F1
#
_cell.length_a   1.000
_cell.length_b   1.000
_cell.length_c   1.000
_cell.angle_alpha   90.00
_cell.angle_beta   90.00
_cell.angle_gamma   90.00
#
_symmetry.space_group_name_H-M   'P 1'
#
loop_
_entity.id
_entity.type
_entity.pdbx_description
1 polymer ?
#
loop_
_entity_poly.entity_id
_entity_poly.type
_entity_poly.pdbx_seq_one_letter_code
_entity_poly.pdbx_strand_id
1 'polypeptide(L)'
;MSLGAVYLWEPEVTGKFPDLNESERTAYELYQKHRNTSPKGKKIRDWAEFMLNKVTDDAYSDYFTEETKQWCVSLQQALLADPCAVLELDNFDHIAQGDALYRVFYEAVQETGVGFYEPRFAVWGFSVLQVPDDAVAQVLKTYLKPLSSEQQSFDLDNIEAPRNIKKAEELFQLWCSYHPILKNYELHTFYNSYDFIEPRMCEPDAKTAIDSPCRFFSFFKECNNISYQLHFILFSFTMSPNVDFKFDLTNHFLTPELKEKFGKKLKFRIDIPDIRDTTRESHGTYALNFDFIRCKWESTYGVKKFFQEFDKFVRFLHKYFSNGNLQSLQAWAYGDVIDNILVQMHWSQELMIIALGLDKDYLEERYQFHQNILSNEKRDSELEYLNDSYKEYNLLMDLVREAGTALAPYQKKE
;
A
#
# COMPACT_ATOMS: atom_id res chain seq x y z
N MET A 1 33.01 18.30 -8.82
CA MET A 1 32.57 17.36 -7.78
C MET A 1 31.34 16.68 -8.31
N SER A 2 31.37 15.36 -8.42
CA SER A 2 30.15 14.57 -8.45
C SER A 2 29.57 14.65 -7.04
N LEU A 3 28.40 15.26 -6.87
CA LEU A 3 27.71 15.27 -5.58
C LEU A 3 26.92 13.95 -5.51
N GLY A 4 27.14 13.15 -4.47
CA GLY A 4 26.47 11.88 -4.23
C GLY A 4 27.23 10.62 -4.66
N ALA A 5 28.53 10.70 -4.97
CA ALA A 5 29.32 9.53 -5.35
C ALA A 5 29.76 8.69 -4.15
N VAL A 6 29.69 7.36 -4.27
CA VAL A 6 30.22 6.45 -3.26
C VAL A 6 31.70 6.23 -3.51
N TYR A 7 32.51 6.37 -2.46
CA TYR A 7 33.96 6.18 -2.56
C TYR A 7 34.37 4.89 -1.85
N LEU A 8 35.18 4.07 -2.52
CA LEU A 8 35.72 2.80 -2.00
C LEU A 8 37.25 2.86 -2.04
N TRP A 9 37.92 2.26 -1.05
CA TRP A 9 39.39 2.17 -1.02
C TRP A 9 39.88 0.86 -0.41
N GLU A 10 41.04 0.40 -0.90
CA GLU A 10 41.77 -0.68 -0.25
C GLU A 10 42.23 -0.25 1.16
N PRO A 11 42.18 -1.13 2.18
CA PRO A 11 42.52 -0.79 3.56
C PRO A 11 43.91 -0.16 3.73
N GLU A 12 44.86 -0.51 2.87
CA GLU A 12 46.24 -0.02 2.91
C GLU A 12 46.40 1.42 2.41
N VAL A 13 45.36 2.01 1.79
CA VAL A 13 45.37 3.41 1.33
C VAL A 13 45.24 4.39 2.49
N THR A 14 44.49 4.03 3.54
CA THR A 14 44.13 4.94 4.62
C THR A 14 44.58 4.39 5.97
N GLY A 15 45.78 4.76 6.41
CA GLY A 15 46.33 4.33 7.71
C GLY A 15 45.83 5.10 8.94
N LYS A 16 44.94 6.08 8.79
CA LYS A 16 44.36 6.89 9.89
C LYS A 16 42.91 7.28 9.59
N PHE A 17 42.09 7.33 10.64
CA PHE A 17 40.72 7.86 10.61
C PHE A 17 40.72 9.35 10.20
N PRO A 18 39.96 9.74 9.17
CA PRO A 18 39.50 11.13 9.06
C PRO A 18 38.57 11.45 10.24
N ASP A 19 38.47 12.72 10.62
CA ASP A 19 37.55 13.15 11.68
C ASP A 19 36.12 12.81 11.27
N LEU A 20 35.36 12.11 12.12
CA LEU A 20 33.99 11.65 11.85
C LEU A 20 32.99 12.81 11.66
N ASN A 21 33.41 14.05 11.92
CA ASN A 21 32.67 15.26 11.58
C ASN A 21 32.81 15.70 10.11
N GLU A 22 33.59 14.99 9.29
CA GLU A 22 33.93 15.46 7.96
C GLU A 22 33.11 14.82 6.82
N SER A 23 32.61 15.73 6.00
CA SER A 23 31.74 15.61 4.82
C SER A 23 32.31 14.79 3.66
N GLU A 24 31.47 14.53 2.67
CA GLU A 24 31.79 14.04 1.31
C GLU A 24 33.05 14.63 0.68
N ARG A 25 33.35 15.90 1.00
CA ARG A 25 34.59 16.56 0.58
C ARG A 25 35.85 15.80 0.99
N THR A 26 35.90 15.22 2.20
CA THR A 26 37.07 14.50 2.70
C THR A 26 37.25 13.17 1.97
N ALA A 27 36.17 12.46 1.66
CA ALA A 27 36.21 11.26 0.83
C ALA A 27 36.68 11.58 -0.61
N TYR A 28 36.18 12.68 -1.19
CA TYR A 28 36.63 13.16 -2.49
C TYR A 28 38.12 13.55 -2.50
N GLU A 29 38.60 14.27 -1.48
CA GLU A 29 40.01 14.65 -1.35
C GLU A 29 40.92 13.41 -1.21
N LEU A 30 40.46 12.38 -0.50
CA LEU A 30 41.12 11.09 -0.38
C LEU A 30 41.21 10.38 -1.73
N TYR A 31 40.10 10.32 -2.47
CA TYR A 31 40.06 9.80 -3.83
C TYR A 31 41.04 10.55 -4.74
N GLN A 32 41.01 11.88 -4.77
CA GLN A 32 41.90 12.69 -5.62
C GLN A 32 43.39 12.45 -5.30
N LYS A 33 43.72 12.31 -4.01
CA LYS A 33 45.09 12.06 -3.55
C LYS A 33 45.60 10.68 -3.97
N HIS A 34 44.73 9.68 -4.01
CA HIS A 34 45.11 8.28 -4.13
C HIS A 34 44.67 7.59 -5.43
N ARG A 35 43.92 8.25 -6.33
CA ARG A 35 43.42 7.68 -7.60
C ARG A 35 44.49 7.07 -8.52
N ASN A 36 45.74 7.53 -8.42
CA ASN A 36 46.87 7.01 -9.23
C ASN A 36 47.72 5.98 -8.45
N THR A 37 47.28 5.56 -7.27
CA THR A 37 48.00 4.58 -6.44
C THR A 37 47.69 3.19 -6.96
N SER A 38 48.73 2.40 -7.24
CA SER A 38 48.56 1.00 -7.59
C SER A 38 47.97 0.21 -6.41
N PRO A 39 46.99 -0.68 -6.64
CA PRO A 39 46.45 -1.52 -5.58
C PRO A 39 47.53 -2.44 -5.01
N LYS A 40 47.60 -2.52 -3.69
CA LYS A 40 48.45 -3.48 -2.97
C LYS A 40 47.70 -4.76 -2.62
N GLY A 41 46.37 -4.65 -2.47
CA GLY A 41 45.45 -5.74 -2.22
C GLY A 41 44.59 -6.07 -3.44
N LYS A 42 43.51 -6.81 -3.19
CA LYS A 42 42.49 -7.17 -4.16
C LYS A 42 41.07 -6.95 -3.61
N LYS A 43 40.91 -6.15 -2.55
CA LYS A 43 39.62 -6.03 -1.83
C LYS A 43 38.55 -5.32 -2.64
N ILE A 44 38.88 -4.28 -3.39
CA ILE A 44 37.94 -3.61 -4.31
C ILE A 44 37.49 -4.58 -5.39
N ARG A 45 38.42 -5.40 -5.90
CA ARG A 45 38.12 -6.45 -6.88
C ARG A 45 37.23 -7.55 -6.27
N ASP A 46 37.59 -8.07 -5.11
CA ASP A 46 36.81 -9.07 -4.38
C ASP A 46 35.40 -8.52 -4.07
N TRP A 47 35.28 -7.22 -3.77
CA TRP A 47 34.00 -6.55 -3.53
C TRP A 47 33.15 -6.52 -4.80
N ALA A 48 33.72 -6.12 -5.93
CA ALA A 48 32.99 -6.12 -7.22
C ALA A 48 32.59 -7.53 -7.66
N GLU A 49 33.42 -8.53 -7.37
CA GLU A 49 33.13 -9.95 -7.64
C GLU A 49 31.99 -10.46 -6.75
N PHE A 50 31.97 -10.11 -5.46
CA PHE A 50 30.86 -10.43 -4.56
C PHE A 50 29.55 -9.80 -5.04
N MET A 51 29.60 -8.50 -5.39
CA MET A 51 28.45 -7.78 -5.95
C MET A 51 27.89 -8.51 -7.17
N LEU A 52 28.76 -8.83 -8.14
CA LEU A 52 28.37 -9.54 -9.35
C LEU A 52 27.75 -10.90 -9.03
N ASN A 53 28.44 -11.73 -8.25
CA ASN A 53 27.99 -13.08 -7.90
C ASN A 53 26.60 -13.05 -7.25
N LYS A 54 26.33 -12.08 -6.37
CA LYS A 54 25.03 -11.94 -5.72
C LYS A 54 23.92 -11.45 -6.66
N VAL A 55 24.21 -10.50 -7.55
CA VAL A 55 23.18 -9.99 -8.47
C VAL A 55 22.87 -10.94 -9.63
N THR A 56 23.79 -11.86 -9.95
CA THR A 56 23.61 -12.90 -10.98
C THR A 56 23.25 -14.27 -10.43
N ASP A 57 23.20 -14.43 -9.10
CA ASP A 57 22.72 -15.66 -8.48
C ASP A 57 21.25 -15.88 -8.86
N ASP A 58 20.95 -17.06 -9.41
CA ASP A 58 19.60 -17.43 -9.85
C ASP A 58 18.56 -17.23 -8.74
N ALA A 59 18.95 -17.46 -7.48
CA ALA A 59 18.09 -17.29 -6.30
C ALA A 59 17.72 -15.82 -6.01
N TYR A 60 18.47 -14.85 -6.54
CA TYR A 60 18.25 -13.42 -6.32
C TYR A 60 18.09 -12.62 -7.63
N SER A 61 18.08 -13.31 -8.77
CA SER A 61 18.12 -12.71 -10.10
C SER A 61 16.90 -11.83 -10.42
N ASP A 62 15.76 -12.07 -9.76
CA ASP A 62 14.51 -11.31 -9.95
C ASP A 62 14.51 -9.96 -9.19
N TYR A 63 15.41 -9.76 -8.22
CA TYR A 63 15.50 -8.50 -7.47
C TYR A 63 16.31 -7.42 -8.19
N PHE A 64 17.06 -7.79 -9.23
CA PHE A 64 17.99 -6.91 -9.92
C PHE A 64 17.60 -6.75 -11.37
N THR A 65 17.47 -5.50 -11.80
CA THR A 65 17.20 -5.18 -13.20
C THR A 65 18.36 -5.63 -14.09
N GLU A 66 18.08 -5.83 -15.37
CA GLU A 66 19.15 -6.12 -16.35
C GLU A 66 20.17 -4.98 -16.41
N GLU A 67 19.74 -3.73 -16.22
CA GLU A 67 20.63 -2.56 -16.11
C GLU A 67 21.61 -2.71 -14.93
N THR A 68 21.12 -3.09 -13.75
CA THR A 68 21.94 -3.33 -12.56
C THR A 68 22.92 -4.49 -12.77
N LYS A 69 22.48 -5.59 -13.41
CA LYS A 69 23.35 -6.73 -13.72
C LYS A 69 24.46 -6.35 -14.69
N GLN A 70 24.11 -5.66 -15.79
CA GLN A 70 25.09 -5.18 -16.77
C GLN A 70 26.06 -4.17 -16.18
N TRP A 71 25.61 -3.33 -15.24
CA TRP A 71 26.48 -2.43 -14.50
C TRP A 71 27.50 -3.20 -13.65
N CYS A 72 27.08 -4.21 -12.88
CA CYS A 72 28.00 -5.05 -12.10
C CYS A 72 29.01 -5.80 -12.99
N VAL A 73 28.56 -6.31 -14.14
CA VAL A 73 29.44 -6.96 -15.14
C VAL A 73 30.47 -5.96 -15.66
N SER A 74 30.03 -4.76 -16.06
CA SER A 74 30.91 -3.72 -16.60
C SER A 74 31.92 -3.23 -15.57
N LEU A 75 31.48 -3.07 -14.31
CA LEU A 75 32.33 -2.67 -13.21
C LEU A 75 33.43 -3.71 -12.93
N GLN A 76 33.06 -4.99 -12.87
CA GLN A 76 34.01 -6.08 -12.67
C GLN A 76 35.03 -6.15 -13.81
N GLN A 77 34.59 -6.01 -15.07
CA GLN A 77 35.48 -6.00 -16.23
C GLN A 77 36.43 -4.80 -16.23
N ALA A 78 35.95 -3.61 -15.87
CA ALA A 78 36.79 -2.41 -15.76
C ALA A 78 37.89 -2.60 -14.71
N LEU A 79 37.54 -3.15 -13.53
CA LEU A 79 38.50 -3.40 -12.45
C LEU A 79 39.48 -4.55 -12.75
N LEU A 80 39.12 -5.48 -13.64
CA LEU A 80 40.04 -6.49 -14.17
C LEU A 80 41.04 -5.89 -15.16
N ALA A 81 40.59 -4.96 -16.02
CA ALA A 81 41.41 -4.33 -17.03
C ALA A 81 42.38 -3.29 -16.45
N ASP A 82 41.92 -2.50 -15.49
CA ASP A 82 42.70 -1.46 -14.82
C ASP A 82 42.49 -1.50 -13.29
N PRO A 83 43.27 -2.31 -12.56
CA PRO A 83 43.14 -2.43 -11.11
C PRO A 83 43.46 -1.11 -10.40
N CYS A 84 42.56 -0.66 -9.52
CA CYS A 84 42.73 0.57 -8.76
C CYS A 84 42.76 0.32 -7.24
N ALA A 85 43.47 1.19 -6.51
CA ALA A 85 43.45 1.17 -5.04
C ALA A 85 42.29 1.97 -4.43
N VAL A 86 41.65 2.83 -5.24
CA VAL A 86 40.51 3.67 -4.85
C VAL A 86 39.55 3.75 -6.03
N LEU A 87 38.26 3.68 -5.76
CA LEU A 87 37.19 3.66 -6.75
C LEU A 87 36.13 4.70 -6.38
N GLU A 88 35.71 5.49 -7.37
CA GLU A 88 34.57 6.39 -7.29
C GLU A 88 33.40 5.74 -8.06
N LEU A 89 32.27 5.58 -7.40
CA LEU A 89 31.03 5.06 -7.98
C LEU A 89 30.06 6.22 -8.18
N ASP A 90 30.14 6.85 -9.35
CA ASP A 90 29.21 7.90 -9.76
C ASP A 90 27.82 7.32 -10.05
N ASN A 91 26.78 8.06 -9.64
CA ASN A 91 25.37 7.71 -9.84
C ASN A 91 24.98 6.32 -9.27
N PHE A 92 25.67 5.84 -8.24
CA PHE A 92 25.38 4.54 -7.62
C PHE A 92 23.94 4.44 -7.13
N ASP A 93 23.40 5.55 -6.64
CA ASP A 93 22.00 5.70 -6.22
C ASP A 93 20.99 5.50 -7.36
N HIS A 94 21.33 5.94 -8.58
CA HIS A 94 20.53 5.76 -9.79
C HIS A 94 20.56 4.32 -10.30
N ILE A 95 21.67 3.62 -10.11
CA ILE A 95 21.84 2.20 -10.49
C ILE A 95 21.21 1.28 -9.45
N ALA A 96 21.25 1.65 -8.17
CA ALA A 96 20.71 0.84 -7.07
C ALA A 96 19.19 0.71 -7.12
N GLN A 97 18.47 1.71 -7.67
CA GLN A 97 17.01 1.74 -7.89
C GLN A 97 16.14 1.11 -6.76
N GLY A 98 16.61 1.13 -5.51
CA GLY A 98 15.96 0.47 -4.37
C GLY A 98 16.96 -0.09 -3.37
N ASP A 99 16.46 -0.78 -2.34
CA ASP A 99 17.27 -1.24 -1.19
C ASP A 99 18.09 -2.50 -1.48
N ALA A 100 17.72 -3.28 -2.51
CA ALA A 100 18.33 -4.58 -2.78
C ALA A 100 19.83 -4.45 -3.13
N LEU A 101 20.20 -3.50 -3.99
CA LEU A 101 21.62 -3.33 -4.36
C LEU A 101 22.42 -2.71 -3.22
N TYR A 102 21.83 -1.80 -2.43
CA TYR A 102 22.46 -1.27 -1.22
C TYR A 102 22.72 -2.36 -0.18
N ARG A 103 21.80 -3.33 -0.03
CA ARG A 103 22.03 -4.49 0.84
C ARG A 103 23.23 -5.31 0.37
N VAL A 104 23.28 -5.66 -0.92
CA VAL A 104 24.42 -6.41 -1.49
C VAL A 104 25.72 -5.61 -1.35
N PHE A 105 25.67 -4.28 -1.52
CA PHE A 105 26.80 -3.38 -1.29
C PHE A 105 27.37 -3.53 0.11
N TYR A 106 26.53 -3.44 1.15
CA TYR A 106 26.99 -3.53 2.53
C TYR A 106 27.42 -4.95 2.93
N GLU A 107 26.76 -5.99 2.40
CA GLU A 107 27.20 -7.38 2.56
C GLU A 107 28.58 -7.59 1.93
N ALA A 108 28.81 -7.08 0.73
CA ALA A 108 30.09 -7.14 0.04
C ALA A 108 31.18 -6.38 0.81
N VAL A 109 30.86 -5.21 1.38
CA VAL A 109 31.78 -4.46 2.23
C VAL A 109 32.17 -5.25 3.47
N GLN A 110 31.18 -5.85 4.14
CA GLN A 110 31.41 -6.64 5.35
C GLN A 110 32.29 -7.87 5.06
N GLU A 111 32.00 -8.59 3.98
CA GLU A 111 32.73 -9.80 3.60
C GLU A 111 34.17 -9.50 3.18
N THR A 112 34.36 -8.43 2.42
CA THR A 112 35.67 -8.14 1.82
C THR A 112 36.55 -7.26 2.70
N GLY A 113 35.94 -6.43 3.54
CA GLY A 113 36.62 -5.46 4.37
C GLY A 113 37.17 -4.26 3.59
N VAL A 114 36.63 -3.95 2.41
CA VAL A 114 36.95 -2.71 1.68
C VAL A 114 36.50 -1.49 2.51
N GLY A 115 37.30 -0.43 2.51
CA GLY A 115 36.90 0.84 3.13
C GLY A 115 35.93 1.60 2.22
N PHE A 116 34.98 2.34 2.79
CA PHE A 116 34.03 3.12 1.98
C PHE A 116 33.50 4.38 2.67
N TYR A 117 33.01 5.30 1.85
CA TYR A 117 32.16 6.42 2.26
C TYR A 117 30.92 6.51 1.37
N GLU A 118 29.74 6.53 1.98
CA GLU A 118 28.45 6.76 1.30
C GLU A 118 27.90 8.15 1.70
N PRO A 119 27.97 9.17 0.83
CA PRO A 119 27.43 10.50 1.09
C PRO A 119 25.94 10.56 1.45
N ARG A 120 25.09 9.70 0.87
CA ARG A 120 23.63 9.73 1.09
C ARG A 120 23.26 9.47 2.55
N PHE A 121 24.06 8.67 3.24
CA PHE A 121 23.84 8.30 4.65
C PHE A 121 24.92 8.86 5.57
N ALA A 122 25.90 9.57 5.01
CA ALA A 122 27.09 10.03 5.71
C ALA A 122 27.79 8.90 6.49
N VAL A 123 27.80 7.68 5.93
CA VAL A 123 28.36 6.49 6.59
C VAL A 123 29.77 6.25 6.09
N TRP A 124 30.67 6.00 7.03
CA TRP A 124 32.02 5.51 6.79
C TRP A 124 32.14 4.04 7.21
N GLY A 125 32.89 3.25 6.44
CA GLY A 125 33.33 1.92 6.82
C GLY A 125 34.84 1.78 6.68
N PHE A 126 35.48 1.17 7.68
CA PHE A 126 36.91 0.89 7.70
C PHE A 126 37.12 -0.61 7.98
N SER A 127 37.93 -1.26 7.15
CA SER A 127 38.24 -2.70 7.11
C SER A 127 38.11 -3.47 8.44
N VAL A 128 37.45 -4.64 8.41
CA VAL A 128 37.32 -5.81 9.33
C VAL A 128 37.43 -5.60 10.86
N LEU A 129 38.20 -4.65 11.37
CA LEU A 129 38.35 -4.32 12.78
C LEU A 129 37.33 -3.30 13.30
N GLN A 130 36.67 -2.51 12.44
CA GLN A 130 35.81 -1.40 12.89
C GLN A 130 34.63 -1.08 11.96
N VAL A 131 34.03 -2.08 11.33
CA VAL A 131 32.58 -1.99 11.04
C VAL A 131 31.94 -2.52 12.32
N PRO A 132 31.30 -1.69 13.17
CA PRO A 132 30.52 -2.24 14.27
C PRO A 132 29.57 -3.27 13.66
N ASP A 133 29.51 -4.49 14.20
CA ASP A 133 28.50 -5.48 13.78
C ASP A 133 27.10 -4.83 13.77
N ASP A 134 26.92 -3.85 14.65
CA ASP A 134 25.74 -3.00 14.77
C ASP A 134 25.62 -1.86 13.75
N ALA A 135 26.64 -1.41 13.02
CA ALA A 135 26.52 -0.28 12.08
C ALA A 135 25.87 -0.73 10.77
N VAL A 136 26.36 -1.82 10.17
CA VAL A 136 25.70 -2.44 9.01
C VAL A 136 24.33 -2.97 9.45
N ALA A 137 24.23 -3.60 10.62
CA ALA A 137 22.93 -4.05 11.13
C ALA A 137 21.98 -2.89 11.49
N GLN A 138 22.44 -1.74 11.98
CA GLN A 138 21.61 -0.55 12.26
C GLN A 138 21.20 0.15 10.98
N VAL A 139 22.10 0.28 10.00
CA VAL A 139 21.78 0.81 8.67
C VAL A 139 20.72 -0.08 8.03
N LEU A 140 20.92 -1.41 8.00
CA LEU A 140 19.92 -2.37 7.56
C LEU A 140 18.62 -2.33 8.40
N LYS A 141 18.67 -2.17 9.73
CA LYS A 141 17.49 -1.99 10.60
C LYS A 141 16.73 -0.70 10.32
N THR A 142 17.44 0.35 9.92
CA THR A 142 16.88 1.68 9.64
C THR A 142 16.28 1.72 8.23
N TYR A 143 16.85 0.98 7.26
CA TYR A 143 16.23 0.69 5.95
C TYR A 143 14.99 -0.19 6.05
N LEU A 144 14.94 -1.07 7.05
CA LEU A 144 13.77 -1.87 7.37
C LEU A 144 12.73 -1.11 8.21
N LYS A 145 13.03 0.11 8.67
CA LYS A 145 12.03 0.99 9.29
C LYS A 145 11.43 1.90 8.22
N PRO A 146 10.10 2.04 8.16
CA PRO A 146 9.50 3.08 7.33
C PRO A 146 10.09 4.43 7.71
N LEU A 147 10.45 5.23 6.69
CA LEU A 147 10.93 6.60 6.85
C LEU A 147 9.99 7.35 7.80
N SER A 148 10.53 7.84 8.92
CA SER A 148 9.73 8.64 9.85
C SER A 148 9.21 9.87 9.11
N SER A 149 7.89 10.03 9.11
CA SER A 149 7.09 11.03 8.39
C SER A 149 7.44 12.50 8.68
N GLU A 150 8.38 12.78 9.59
CA GLU A 150 8.66 14.12 10.12
C GLU A 150 9.60 14.97 9.26
N GLN A 151 10.15 14.48 8.14
CA GLN A 151 11.11 15.24 7.32
C GLN A 151 10.83 15.31 5.81
N GLN A 152 9.78 14.67 5.29
CA GLN A 152 9.48 14.67 3.85
C GLN A 152 8.26 15.53 3.53
N SER A 153 8.42 16.67 2.85
CA SER A 153 7.27 17.43 2.34
C SER A 153 6.58 16.67 1.20
N PHE A 154 5.28 16.42 1.29
CA PHE A 154 4.50 15.89 0.17
C PHE A 154 4.06 17.03 -0.77
N ASP A 155 4.51 17.00 -2.01
CA ASP A 155 4.12 17.92 -3.07
C ASP A 155 3.49 17.15 -4.24
N LEU A 156 2.16 17.26 -4.38
CA LEU A 156 1.43 16.59 -5.46
C LEU A 156 1.81 17.14 -6.84
N ASP A 157 2.22 18.40 -6.95
CA ASP A 157 2.48 19.04 -8.23
C ASP A 157 3.81 18.61 -8.85
N ASN A 158 4.77 18.20 -8.03
CA ASN A 158 6.09 17.74 -8.45
C ASN A 158 6.30 16.22 -8.28
N ILE A 159 5.20 15.45 -8.15
CA ILE A 159 5.26 14.00 -7.96
C ILE A 159 5.79 13.27 -9.20
N GLU A 160 6.70 12.31 -9.00
CA GLU A 160 7.16 11.40 -10.05
C GLU A 160 6.36 10.08 -10.01
N ALA A 161 6.22 9.43 -11.16
CA ALA A 161 5.69 8.07 -11.21
C ALA A 161 6.65 7.11 -10.50
N PRO A 162 6.16 6.22 -9.62
CA PRO A 162 7.02 5.29 -8.92
C PRO A 162 7.62 4.28 -9.91
N ARG A 163 8.92 4.02 -9.78
CA ARG A 163 9.66 3.11 -10.67
C ARG A 163 9.51 1.63 -10.28
N ASN A 164 9.14 1.35 -9.04
CA ASN A 164 8.89 0.00 -8.53
C ASN A 164 7.88 0.01 -7.38
N ILE A 165 7.35 -1.17 -7.05
CA ILE A 165 6.24 -1.33 -6.10
C ILE A 165 6.57 -0.80 -4.70
N LYS A 166 7.84 -0.87 -4.29
CA LYS A 166 8.30 -0.31 -3.02
C LYS A 166 8.23 1.22 -3.03
N LYS A 167 8.66 1.89 -4.10
CA LYS A 167 8.49 3.34 -4.24
C LYS A 167 7.03 3.75 -4.30
N ALA A 168 6.17 2.92 -4.85
CA ALA A 168 4.73 3.16 -4.80
C ALA A 168 4.17 3.08 -3.37
N GLU A 169 4.62 2.09 -2.59
CA GLU A 169 4.30 1.95 -1.16
C GLU A 169 4.77 3.16 -0.34
N GLU A 170 6.04 3.55 -0.48
CA GLU A 170 6.60 4.74 0.19
C GLU A 170 5.80 6.01 -0.16
N LEU A 171 5.45 6.18 -1.44
CA LEU A 171 4.69 7.33 -1.91
C LEU A 171 3.29 7.39 -1.30
N PHE A 172 2.60 6.24 -1.22
CA PHE A 172 1.28 6.16 -0.62
C PHE A 172 1.34 6.40 0.89
N GLN A 173 2.30 5.79 1.60
CA GLN A 173 2.53 6.01 3.02
C GLN A 173 2.80 7.50 3.32
N LEU A 174 3.66 8.14 2.51
CA LEU A 174 3.94 9.56 2.63
C LEU A 174 2.68 10.40 2.46
N TRP A 175 1.92 10.20 1.37
CA TRP A 175 0.66 10.91 1.15
C TRP A 175 -0.31 10.75 2.32
N CYS A 176 -0.45 9.54 2.86
CA CYS A 176 -1.34 9.26 3.99
C CYS A 176 -0.94 10.04 5.25
N SER A 177 0.37 10.18 5.52
CA SER A 177 0.88 10.93 6.67
C SER A 177 0.56 12.43 6.61
N TYR A 178 0.38 12.99 5.41
CA TYR A 178 -0.01 14.38 5.18
C TYR A 178 -1.51 14.58 4.98
N HIS A 179 -2.26 13.51 4.69
CA HIS A 179 -3.68 13.60 4.39
C HIS A 179 -4.49 14.06 5.63
N PRO A 180 -5.38 15.07 5.52
CA PRO A 180 -6.07 15.66 6.68
C PRO A 180 -6.88 14.68 7.53
N ILE A 181 -7.43 13.64 6.91
CA ILE A 181 -8.25 12.62 7.57
C ILE A 181 -7.40 11.39 7.93
N LEU A 182 -6.69 10.83 6.95
CA LEU A 182 -6.07 9.50 7.05
C LEU A 182 -4.83 9.47 7.95
N LYS A 183 -4.17 10.62 8.18
CA LYS A 183 -3.07 10.72 9.14
C LYS A 183 -3.45 10.28 10.56
N ASN A 184 -4.74 10.28 10.88
CA ASN A 184 -5.28 9.86 12.17
C ASN A 184 -5.70 8.37 12.21
N TYR A 185 -5.39 7.60 11.15
CA TYR A 185 -5.73 6.20 11.01
C TYR A 185 -4.47 5.39 10.75
N GLU A 186 -4.36 4.22 11.36
CA GLU A 186 -3.24 3.32 11.10
C GLU A 186 -3.35 2.75 9.68
N LEU A 187 -2.29 2.93 8.89
CA LEU A 187 -2.12 2.29 7.59
C LEU A 187 -1.40 0.97 7.79
N HIS A 188 -2.05 -0.13 7.44
CA HIS A 188 -1.42 -1.44 7.36
C HIS A 188 -1.04 -1.76 5.91
N THR A 189 0.18 -2.24 5.71
CA THR A 189 0.66 -2.71 4.41
C THR A 189 0.89 -4.21 4.44
N PHE A 190 0.40 -4.89 3.40
CA PHE A 190 0.53 -6.33 3.21
C PHE A 190 0.99 -6.64 1.78
N TYR A 191 1.57 -7.83 1.63
CA TYR A 191 2.08 -8.35 0.38
C TYR A 191 1.09 -9.27 -0.34
N ASN A 192 0.22 -9.94 0.41
CA ASN A 192 -0.93 -10.69 -0.11
C ASN A 192 -2.22 -10.27 0.61
N SER A 193 -3.35 -10.82 0.13
CA SER A 193 -4.69 -10.49 0.64
C SER A 193 -4.78 -10.65 2.15
N TYR A 194 -5.22 -9.60 2.83
CA TYR A 194 -5.48 -9.58 4.26
C TYR A 194 -6.81 -8.87 4.55
N ASP A 195 -7.64 -9.45 5.39
CA ASP A 195 -8.97 -8.95 5.72
C ASP A 195 -9.17 -8.95 7.24
N PHE A 196 -9.39 -7.77 7.83
CA PHE A 196 -9.60 -7.64 9.27
C PHE A 196 -11.02 -8.06 9.67
N ILE A 197 -11.98 -7.93 8.76
CA ILE A 197 -13.38 -8.31 8.97
C ILE A 197 -13.60 -9.79 8.66
N GLU A 198 -12.87 -10.37 7.70
CA GLU A 198 -12.88 -11.80 7.38
C GLU A 198 -11.49 -12.46 7.46
N PRO A 199 -10.93 -12.67 8.65
CA PRO A 199 -9.59 -13.27 8.79
C PRO A 199 -9.42 -14.65 8.13
N ARG A 200 -10.53 -15.38 7.92
CA ARG A 200 -10.53 -16.68 7.22
C ARG A 200 -10.19 -16.58 5.72
N MET A 201 -10.30 -15.38 5.13
CA MET A 201 -9.99 -15.09 3.73
C MET A 201 -8.57 -14.53 3.56
N CYS A 202 -7.80 -14.41 4.66
CA CYS A 202 -6.42 -13.96 4.62
C CYS A 202 -5.51 -15.04 4.05
N GLU A 203 -4.55 -14.63 3.23
CA GLU A 203 -3.46 -15.50 2.84
C GLU A 203 -2.49 -15.72 4.02
N PRO A 204 -1.99 -16.94 4.25
CA PRO A 204 -1.10 -17.25 5.38
C PRO A 204 0.20 -16.42 5.39
N ASP A 205 0.65 -15.99 4.22
CA ASP A 205 1.90 -15.26 4.00
C ASP A 205 1.70 -13.76 3.73
N ALA A 206 0.51 -13.22 4.00
CA ALA A 206 0.16 -11.83 3.72
C ALA A 206 1.16 -10.79 4.25
N LYS A 207 1.87 -11.07 5.34
CA LYS A 207 2.89 -10.19 5.92
C LYS A 207 4.33 -10.53 5.52
N THR A 208 4.56 -11.70 4.90
CA THR A 208 5.89 -12.27 4.71
C THR A 208 6.26 -12.49 3.25
N ALA A 209 5.31 -12.41 2.31
CA ALA A 209 5.53 -12.54 0.87
C ALA A 209 6.19 -11.29 0.26
N ILE A 210 7.34 -10.88 0.79
CA ILE A 210 8.02 -9.61 0.45
C ILE A 210 8.26 -9.39 -1.05
N ASP A 211 8.32 -10.48 -1.82
CA ASP A 211 8.56 -10.54 -3.27
C ASP A 211 7.31 -10.35 -4.11
N SER A 212 6.14 -10.20 -3.47
CA SER A 212 4.88 -10.03 -4.18
C SER A 212 4.94 -8.84 -5.13
N PRO A 213 4.47 -8.98 -6.39
CA PRO A 213 4.41 -7.86 -7.34
C PRO A 213 3.31 -6.85 -6.98
N CYS A 214 2.45 -7.17 -6.01
CA CYS A 214 1.38 -6.30 -5.57
C CYS A 214 1.57 -5.81 -4.13
N ARG A 215 0.87 -4.73 -3.80
CA ARG A 215 0.78 -4.21 -2.43
C ARG A 215 -0.67 -3.99 -2.06
N PHE A 216 -1.02 -4.44 -0.87
CA PHE A 216 -2.32 -4.27 -0.25
C PHE A 216 -2.18 -3.26 0.87
N PHE A 217 -3.00 -2.22 0.81
CA PHE A 217 -3.06 -1.15 1.78
C PHE A 217 -4.42 -1.21 2.45
N SER A 218 -4.43 -1.28 3.78
CA SER A 218 -5.65 -1.36 4.55
C SER A 218 -5.64 -0.35 5.68
N PHE A 219 -6.71 0.44 5.75
CA PHE A 219 -7.07 1.16 6.96
C PHE A 219 -8.13 0.36 7.68
N PHE A 220 -7.95 0.16 8.98
CA PHE A 220 -8.93 -0.47 9.83
C PHE A 220 -9.26 0.44 11.01
N LYS A 221 -10.55 0.57 11.34
CA LYS A 221 -10.99 1.26 12.55
C LYS A 221 -12.26 0.63 13.07
N GLU A 222 -12.34 0.47 14.39
CA GLU A 222 -13.59 0.18 15.07
C GLU A 222 -14.13 1.44 15.75
N CYS A 223 -15.40 1.73 15.56
CA CYS A 223 -16.09 2.86 16.20
C CYS A 223 -17.56 2.50 16.42
N ASN A 224 -18.08 2.74 17.62
CA ASN A 224 -19.46 2.40 18.01
C ASN A 224 -19.82 0.93 17.70
N ASN A 225 -18.90 0.01 17.97
CA ASN A 225 -19.04 -1.42 17.64
C ASN A 225 -19.28 -1.71 16.15
N ILE A 226 -18.88 -0.80 15.26
CA ILE A 226 -18.85 -1.01 13.82
C ILE A 226 -17.39 -1.08 13.40
N SER A 227 -17.01 -2.16 12.72
CA SER A 227 -15.68 -2.32 12.17
C SER A 227 -15.67 -1.80 10.74
N TYR A 228 -14.78 -0.86 10.40
CA TYR A 228 -14.63 -0.27 9.08
C TYR A 228 -13.30 -0.67 8.47
N GLN A 229 -13.29 -1.01 7.19
CA GLN A 229 -12.09 -1.35 6.46
C GLN A 229 -12.10 -0.70 5.06
N LEU A 230 -11.13 0.17 4.81
CA LEU A 230 -10.84 0.73 3.50
C LEU A 230 -9.61 0.02 2.93
N HIS A 231 -9.78 -0.57 1.75
CA HIS A 231 -8.77 -1.28 0.99
C HIS A 231 -8.35 -0.51 -0.24
N PHE A 232 -7.05 -0.54 -0.51
CA PHE A 232 -6.46 -0.15 -1.77
C PHE A 232 -5.47 -1.25 -2.17
N ILE A 233 -5.62 -1.79 -3.39
CA ILE A 233 -4.75 -2.82 -3.93
C ILE A 233 -4.07 -2.26 -5.18
N LEU A 234 -2.74 -2.30 -5.17
CA LEU A 234 -1.91 -1.97 -6.30
C LEU A 234 -1.34 -3.27 -6.89
N PHE A 235 -1.99 -3.80 -7.93
CA PHE A 235 -1.56 -5.03 -8.59
C PHE A 235 -0.35 -4.83 -9.51
N SER A 236 -0.38 -3.74 -10.27
CA SER A 236 0.67 -3.32 -11.20
C SER A 236 0.49 -1.84 -11.51
N PHE A 237 1.44 -1.24 -12.22
CA PHE A 237 1.36 0.17 -12.62
C PHE A 237 0.52 0.41 -13.87
N THR A 238 0.30 -0.63 -14.67
CA THR A 238 -0.45 -0.57 -15.94
C THR A 238 -1.95 -0.81 -15.76
N MET A 239 -2.34 -1.30 -14.59
CA MET A 239 -3.73 -1.53 -14.18
C MET A 239 -4.20 -0.43 -13.23
N SER A 240 -5.51 -0.18 -13.25
CA SER A 240 -6.13 0.73 -12.30
C SER A 240 -6.09 0.11 -10.90
N PRO A 241 -5.75 0.90 -9.86
CA PRO A 241 -5.95 0.55 -8.47
C PRO A 241 -7.33 -0.02 -8.20
N ASN A 242 -7.39 -1.10 -7.44
CA ASN A 242 -8.65 -1.59 -6.89
C ASN A 242 -8.84 -0.95 -5.51
N VAL A 243 -9.98 -0.31 -5.29
CA VAL A 243 -10.31 0.33 -4.02
C VAL A 243 -11.67 -0.20 -3.58
N ASP A 244 -11.71 -0.70 -2.35
CA ASP A 244 -12.89 -1.33 -1.75
C ASP A 244 -13.12 -0.72 -0.37
N PHE A 245 -14.38 -0.48 0.00
CA PHE A 245 -14.73 -0.10 1.35
C PHE A 245 -15.80 -1.03 1.88
N LYS A 246 -15.53 -1.62 3.05
CA LYS A 246 -16.47 -2.51 3.72
C LYS A 246 -16.56 -2.18 5.20
N PHE A 247 -17.68 -2.53 5.80
CA PHE A 247 -17.86 -2.44 7.24
C PHE A 247 -18.75 -3.57 7.77
N ASP A 248 -18.54 -3.93 9.03
CA ASP A 248 -19.24 -5.00 9.73
C ASP A 248 -20.09 -4.39 10.85
N LEU A 249 -21.41 -4.46 10.68
CA LEU A 249 -22.41 -3.95 11.62
C LEU A 249 -22.79 -4.99 12.70
N THR A 250 -22.24 -6.20 12.63
CA THR A 250 -22.68 -7.32 13.47
C THR A 250 -22.60 -6.99 14.96
N ASN A 251 -21.51 -6.38 15.41
CA ASN A 251 -21.29 -6.03 16.81
C ASN A 251 -22.12 -4.81 17.25
N HIS A 252 -22.61 -4.01 16.31
CA HIS A 252 -23.48 -2.87 16.58
C HIS A 252 -24.91 -3.31 16.89
N PHE A 253 -25.42 -4.29 16.15
CA PHE A 253 -26.82 -4.72 16.25
C PHE A 253 -27.03 -5.98 17.09
N LEU A 254 -26.06 -6.88 17.17
CA LEU A 254 -26.25 -8.19 17.81
C LEU A 254 -25.33 -8.34 19.02
N THR A 255 -25.88 -8.82 20.14
CA THR A 255 -25.08 -9.30 21.28
C THR A 255 -24.40 -10.63 20.92
N PRO A 256 -23.38 -11.08 21.67
CA PRO A 256 -22.73 -12.38 21.39
C PRO A 256 -23.71 -13.55 21.24
N GLU A 257 -24.73 -13.61 22.08
CA GLU A 257 -25.75 -14.67 22.07
C GLU A 257 -26.61 -14.61 20.80
N LEU A 258 -26.96 -13.41 20.35
CA LEU A 258 -27.76 -13.22 19.13
C LEU A 258 -26.95 -13.46 17.85
N LYS A 259 -25.63 -13.24 17.89
CA LYS A 259 -24.74 -13.62 16.78
C LYS A 259 -24.72 -15.12 16.54
N GLU A 260 -24.71 -15.90 17.62
CA GLU A 260 -24.79 -17.35 17.53
C GLU A 260 -26.13 -17.81 16.93
N LYS A 261 -27.24 -17.20 17.36
CA LYS A 261 -28.57 -17.46 16.78
C LYS A 261 -28.66 -17.07 15.31
N PHE A 262 -28.09 -15.94 14.90
CA PHE A 262 -28.15 -15.45 13.52
C PHE A 262 -27.22 -16.22 12.59
N GLY A 263 -26.04 -16.62 13.07
CA GLY A 263 -25.08 -17.44 12.32
C GLY A 263 -24.33 -16.73 11.18
N LYS A 264 -24.57 -15.43 10.97
CA LYS A 264 -23.95 -14.64 9.88
C LYS A 264 -23.43 -13.29 10.37
N LYS A 265 -22.67 -12.62 9.50
CA LYS A 265 -22.18 -11.26 9.69
C LYS A 265 -23.01 -10.27 8.88
N LEU A 266 -23.34 -9.13 9.47
CA LEU A 266 -24.01 -7.99 8.85
C LEU A 266 -22.98 -7.11 8.12
N LYS A 267 -22.43 -7.64 7.03
CA LYS A 267 -21.41 -6.95 6.25
C LYS A 267 -22.03 -6.05 5.20
N PHE A 268 -21.44 -4.88 5.05
CA PHE A 268 -21.75 -3.96 3.99
C PHE A 268 -20.47 -3.68 3.18
N ARG A 269 -20.62 -3.56 1.86
CA ARG A 269 -19.57 -3.25 0.91
C ARG A 269 -20.06 -2.16 -0.04
N ILE A 270 -19.23 -1.14 -0.23
CA ILE A 270 -19.44 -0.06 -1.20
C ILE A 270 -18.42 -0.24 -2.30
N ASP A 271 -18.91 -0.62 -3.47
CA ASP A 271 -18.12 -0.64 -4.68
C ASP A 271 -18.20 0.72 -5.36
N ILE A 272 -17.04 1.27 -5.74
CA ILE A 272 -16.95 2.57 -6.43
C ILE A 272 -17.87 2.68 -7.66
N PRO A 273 -18.00 1.63 -8.52
CA PRO A 273 -18.94 1.62 -9.63
C PRO A 273 -20.41 1.86 -9.25
N ASP A 274 -20.79 1.63 -8.00
CA ASP A 274 -22.16 1.77 -7.53
C ASP A 274 -22.49 3.19 -7.07
N ILE A 275 -21.48 4.07 -6.98
CA ILE A 275 -21.66 5.45 -6.53
C ILE A 275 -21.83 6.37 -7.73
N ARG A 276 -23.04 6.90 -7.88
CA ARG A 276 -23.48 7.66 -9.04
C ARG A 276 -23.72 9.13 -8.71
N ASP A 277 -23.32 10.01 -9.64
CA ASP A 277 -23.62 11.45 -9.61
C ASP A 277 -24.89 11.71 -10.43
N THR A 278 -25.99 12.05 -9.76
CA THR A 278 -27.28 12.28 -10.40
C THR A 278 -27.36 13.59 -11.18
N THR A 279 -26.38 14.50 -11.02
CA THR A 279 -26.32 15.73 -11.82
C THR A 279 -25.72 15.50 -13.21
N ARG A 280 -25.14 14.33 -13.44
CA ARG A 280 -24.42 13.99 -14.67
C ARG A 280 -25.01 12.73 -15.27
N GLU A 281 -25.99 12.91 -16.14
CA GLU A 281 -26.60 11.82 -16.88
C GLU A 281 -26.05 11.75 -18.30
N SER A 282 -25.73 10.53 -18.75
CA SER A 282 -25.38 10.24 -20.14
C SER A 282 -26.05 8.94 -20.57
N HIS A 283 -26.75 8.99 -21.71
CA HIS A 283 -27.43 7.83 -22.30
C HIS A 283 -28.36 7.06 -21.35
N GLY A 284 -29.10 7.76 -20.48
CA GLY A 284 -30.03 7.12 -19.53
C GLY A 284 -29.34 6.51 -18.30
N THR A 285 -28.06 6.79 -18.09
CA THR A 285 -27.29 6.31 -16.95
C THR A 285 -26.54 7.44 -16.27
N TYR A 286 -26.58 7.47 -14.94
CA TYR A 286 -25.80 8.43 -14.17
C TYR A 286 -24.31 8.10 -14.23
N ALA A 287 -23.49 9.14 -14.31
CA ALA A 287 -22.04 9.03 -14.34
C ALA A 287 -21.50 8.52 -13.00
N LEU A 288 -20.32 7.90 -13.05
CA LEU A 288 -19.58 7.53 -11.85
C LEU A 288 -19.16 8.77 -11.08
N ASN A 289 -19.34 8.75 -9.76
CA ASN A 289 -18.90 9.84 -8.90
C ASN A 289 -17.37 9.89 -8.73
N PHE A 290 -16.68 8.76 -8.93
CA PHE A 290 -15.23 8.64 -8.85
C PHE A 290 -14.66 7.95 -10.09
N ASP A 291 -13.58 8.49 -10.66
CA ASP A 291 -12.94 7.96 -11.87
C ASP A 291 -11.58 7.32 -11.55
N PHE A 292 -11.60 6.07 -11.08
CA PHE A 292 -10.39 5.29 -10.87
C PHE A 292 -9.88 4.58 -12.14
N ILE A 293 -10.65 4.58 -13.23
CA ILE A 293 -10.25 3.92 -14.48
C ILE A 293 -8.99 4.57 -15.05
N ARG A 294 -8.82 5.88 -14.89
CA ARG A 294 -7.66 6.64 -15.39
C ARG A 294 -6.49 6.73 -14.41
N CYS A 295 -6.56 6.03 -13.28
CA CYS A 295 -5.62 6.16 -12.17
C CYS A 295 -4.44 5.16 -12.26
N LYS A 296 -3.90 4.91 -13.45
CA LYS A 296 -2.79 3.97 -13.64
C LYS A 296 -1.46 4.56 -13.20
N TRP A 297 -0.72 3.84 -12.36
CA TRP A 297 0.52 4.35 -11.74
C TRP A 297 1.75 4.33 -12.66
N GLU A 298 1.60 3.93 -13.93
CA GLU A 298 2.67 3.97 -14.95
C GLU A 298 3.07 5.38 -15.39
N SER A 299 2.30 6.40 -15.00
CA SER A 299 2.56 7.80 -15.36
C SER A 299 2.28 8.76 -14.22
N THR A 300 2.99 9.89 -14.19
CA THR A 300 2.77 10.97 -13.22
C THR A 300 1.32 11.46 -13.23
N TYR A 301 0.71 11.55 -14.42
CA TYR A 301 -0.70 11.96 -14.54
C TYR A 301 -1.63 10.99 -13.80
N GLY A 302 -1.46 9.68 -14.00
CA GLY A 302 -2.31 8.68 -13.36
C GLY A 302 -2.13 8.61 -11.85
N VAL A 303 -0.91 8.83 -11.34
CA VAL A 303 -0.63 8.95 -9.90
C VAL A 303 -1.31 10.19 -9.31
N LYS A 304 -1.17 11.36 -9.95
CA LYS A 304 -1.87 12.59 -9.50
C LYS A 304 -3.38 12.40 -9.50
N LYS A 305 -3.92 11.82 -10.57
CA LYS A 305 -5.35 11.55 -10.70
C LYS A 305 -5.83 10.58 -9.62
N PHE A 306 -5.06 9.54 -9.30
CA PHE A 306 -5.34 8.64 -8.19
C PHE A 306 -5.49 9.39 -6.88
N PHE A 307 -4.50 10.18 -6.47
CA PHE A 307 -4.57 10.89 -5.18
C PHE A 307 -5.72 11.88 -5.10
N GLN A 308 -6.07 12.53 -6.22
CA GLN A 308 -7.25 13.40 -6.29
C GLN A 308 -8.56 12.63 -6.12
N GLU A 309 -8.74 11.50 -6.80
CA GLU A 309 -9.96 10.70 -6.70
C GLU A 309 -10.05 9.96 -5.35
N PHE A 310 -8.92 9.53 -4.81
CA PHE A 310 -8.84 8.89 -3.49
C PHE A 310 -9.11 9.88 -2.35
N ASP A 311 -8.61 11.13 -2.39
CA ASP A 311 -8.99 12.19 -1.44
C ASP A 311 -10.51 12.44 -1.46
N LYS A 312 -11.10 12.58 -2.66
CA LYS A 312 -12.56 12.73 -2.81
C LYS A 312 -13.31 11.54 -2.20
N PHE A 313 -12.86 10.31 -2.47
CA PHE A 313 -13.50 9.11 -1.95
C PHE A 313 -13.40 9.02 -0.42
N VAL A 314 -12.23 9.31 0.15
CA VAL A 314 -12.05 9.33 1.61
C VAL A 314 -12.93 10.41 2.25
N ARG A 315 -13.04 11.60 1.65
CA ARG A 315 -13.95 12.66 2.15
C ARG A 315 -15.41 12.23 2.07
N PHE A 316 -15.81 11.55 1.00
CA PHE A 316 -17.14 10.95 0.87
C PHE A 316 -17.39 9.95 2.00
N LEU A 317 -16.48 9.00 2.21
CA LEU A 317 -16.61 8.00 3.27
C LEU A 317 -16.68 8.64 4.66
N HIS A 318 -15.79 9.61 4.93
CA HIS A 318 -15.79 10.33 6.19
C HIS A 318 -17.09 11.13 6.39
N LYS A 319 -17.64 11.76 5.36
CA LYS A 319 -18.89 12.53 5.46
C LYS A 319 -20.08 11.64 5.81
N TYR A 320 -20.20 10.48 5.17
CA TYR A 320 -21.42 9.66 5.26
C TYR A 320 -21.35 8.51 6.26
N PHE A 321 -20.16 8.00 6.60
CA PHE A 321 -19.99 6.82 7.46
C PHE A 321 -19.18 7.07 8.74
N SER A 322 -18.57 8.24 8.91
CA SER A 322 -17.83 8.51 10.15
C SER A 322 -18.75 8.50 11.37
N ASN A 323 -18.18 8.15 12.52
CA ASN A 323 -18.84 8.18 13.83
C ASN A 323 -20.10 7.30 13.95
N GLY A 324 -20.22 6.23 13.16
CA GLY A 324 -21.38 5.34 13.22
C GLY A 324 -22.65 5.93 12.61
N ASN A 325 -22.52 6.92 11.71
CA ASN A 325 -23.68 7.44 11.01
C ASN A 325 -24.21 6.42 9.99
N LEU A 326 -25.38 5.84 10.28
CA LEU A 326 -26.08 4.90 9.39
C LEU A 326 -27.26 5.55 8.66
N GLN A 327 -27.53 6.84 8.86
CA GLN A 327 -28.68 7.51 8.23
C GLN A 327 -28.54 7.58 6.72
N SER A 328 -27.34 7.88 6.21
CA SER A 328 -27.09 7.93 4.77
C SER A 328 -27.22 6.55 4.13
N LEU A 329 -26.76 5.51 4.84
CA LEU A 329 -26.92 4.12 4.45
C LEU A 329 -28.41 3.75 4.34
N GLN A 330 -29.21 4.13 5.33
CA GLN A 330 -30.65 3.92 5.32
C GLN A 330 -31.30 4.66 4.16
N ALA A 331 -31.02 5.95 3.96
CA ALA A 331 -31.58 6.72 2.85
C ALA A 331 -31.31 6.09 1.48
N TRP A 332 -30.07 5.64 1.22
CA TRP A 332 -29.75 4.97 -0.04
C TRP A 332 -30.41 3.59 -0.19
N ALA A 333 -30.58 2.83 0.89
CA ALA A 333 -31.35 1.57 0.84
C ALA A 333 -32.83 1.80 0.49
N TYR A 334 -33.36 2.99 0.82
CA TYR A 334 -34.71 3.42 0.42
C TYR A 334 -34.74 4.16 -0.93
N GLY A 335 -33.60 4.23 -1.65
CA GLY A 335 -33.49 4.81 -2.98
C GLY A 335 -33.40 6.32 -3.03
N ASP A 336 -33.21 7.00 -1.89
CA ASP A 336 -33.10 8.46 -1.85
C ASP A 336 -31.72 8.95 -2.28
N VAL A 337 -31.68 10.15 -2.85
CA VAL A 337 -30.46 10.82 -3.32
C VAL A 337 -29.99 11.80 -2.24
N ILE A 338 -28.71 11.72 -1.86
CA ILE A 338 -28.11 12.61 -0.86
C ILE A 338 -27.00 13.41 -1.51
N ASP A 339 -27.10 14.74 -1.50
CA ASP A 339 -26.12 15.65 -2.12
C ASP A 339 -25.81 15.32 -3.60
N ASN A 340 -26.85 14.94 -4.36
CA ASN A 340 -26.76 14.45 -5.74
C ASN A 340 -26.05 13.09 -5.90
N ILE A 341 -25.86 12.35 -4.81
CA ILE A 341 -25.24 11.02 -4.83
C ILE A 341 -26.30 9.94 -4.60
N LEU A 342 -26.33 8.98 -5.52
CA LEU A 342 -27.07 7.73 -5.39
C LEU A 342 -26.08 6.58 -5.27
N VAL A 343 -26.25 5.72 -4.25
CA VAL A 343 -25.48 4.48 -4.11
C VAL A 343 -26.38 3.31 -4.49
N GLN A 344 -26.04 2.62 -5.58
CA GLN A 344 -26.77 1.47 -6.10
C GLN A 344 -26.39 0.21 -5.31
N MET A 345 -27.09 -0.05 -4.21
CA MET A 345 -26.77 -1.20 -3.37
C MET A 345 -27.13 -2.51 -4.06
N HIS A 346 -26.29 -3.53 -3.85
CA HIS A 346 -26.70 -4.90 -4.10
C HIS A 346 -27.95 -5.22 -3.28
N TRP A 347 -28.92 -5.92 -3.89
CA TRP A 347 -30.23 -6.20 -3.27
C TRP A 347 -30.09 -6.85 -1.88
N SER A 348 -29.07 -7.68 -1.65
CA SER A 348 -28.89 -8.33 -0.34
C SER A 348 -28.53 -7.32 0.75
N GLN A 349 -27.77 -6.28 0.41
CA GLN A 349 -27.39 -5.22 1.35
C GLN A 349 -28.56 -4.26 1.57
N GLU A 350 -29.31 -3.95 0.51
CA GLU A 350 -30.54 -3.16 0.57
C GLU A 350 -31.55 -3.78 1.56
N LEU A 351 -31.90 -5.06 1.37
CA LEU A 351 -32.85 -5.77 2.21
C LEU A 351 -32.35 -5.88 3.67
N MET A 352 -31.05 -6.05 3.89
CA MET A 352 -30.48 -6.06 5.24
C MET A 352 -30.74 -4.74 5.98
N ILE A 353 -30.53 -3.59 5.32
CA ILE A 353 -30.74 -2.28 5.95
C ILE A 353 -32.22 -2.01 6.24
N ILE A 354 -33.11 -2.40 5.33
CA ILE A 354 -34.56 -2.30 5.55
C ILE A 354 -34.98 -3.17 6.75
N ALA A 355 -34.47 -4.40 6.84
CA ALA A 355 -34.73 -5.30 7.95
C ALA A 355 -34.21 -4.76 9.29
N LEU A 356 -33.01 -4.15 9.30
CA LEU A 356 -32.49 -3.48 10.50
C LEU A 356 -33.39 -2.32 10.96
N GLY A 357 -34.12 -1.66 10.04
CA GLY A 357 -35.13 -0.64 10.33
C GLY A 357 -36.51 -1.16 10.75
N LEU A 358 -36.68 -2.49 10.84
CA LEU A 358 -37.94 -3.17 11.17
C LEU A 358 -39.11 -2.86 10.21
N ASP A 359 -38.83 -2.44 8.98
CA ASP A 359 -39.83 -2.09 7.98
C ASP A 359 -40.26 -3.31 7.16
N LYS A 360 -41.18 -4.08 7.73
CA LYS A 360 -41.61 -5.37 7.17
C LYS A 360 -42.29 -5.22 5.81
N ASP A 361 -43.15 -4.22 5.67
CA ASP A 361 -43.97 -4.05 4.48
C ASP A 361 -43.08 -3.65 3.29
N TYR A 362 -42.13 -2.74 3.52
CA TYR A 362 -41.18 -2.36 2.49
C TYR A 362 -40.18 -3.48 2.17
N LEU A 363 -39.76 -4.27 3.17
CA LEU A 363 -38.89 -5.43 2.95
C LEU A 363 -39.55 -6.44 1.98
N GLU A 364 -40.83 -6.76 2.18
CA GLU A 364 -41.59 -7.64 1.29
C GLU A 364 -41.73 -7.03 -0.11
N GLU A 365 -42.06 -5.74 -0.21
CA GLU A 365 -42.17 -5.05 -1.51
C GLU A 365 -40.87 -5.17 -2.31
N ARG A 366 -39.73 -4.88 -1.68
CA ARG A 366 -38.41 -4.91 -2.33
C ARG A 366 -37.96 -6.33 -2.65
N TYR A 367 -38.26 -7.31 -1.79
CA TYR A 367 -38.06 -8.72 -2.10
C TYR A 367 -38.83 -9.15 -3.36
N GLN A 368 -40.13 -8.83 -3.46
CA GLN A 368 -40.95 -9.16 -4.63
C GLN A 368 -40.45 -8.47 -5.91
N PHE A 369 -40.03 -7.21 -5.80
CA PHE A 369 -39.43 -6.47 -6.91
C PHE A 369 -38.18 -7.20 -7.47
N HIS A 370 -37.23 -7.56 -6.60
CA HIS A 370 -36.01 -8.25 -7.00
C HIS A 370 -36.30 -9.67 -7.50
N GLN A 371 -37.25 -10.37 -6.89
CA GLN A 371 -37.69 -11.70 -7.32
C GLN A 371 -38.19 -11.67 -8.77
N ASN A 372 -38.99 -10.67 -9.12
CA ASN A 372 -39.50 -10.47 -10.49
C ASN A 372 -38.36 -10.23 -11.48
N ILE A 373 -37.39 -9.35 -11.16
CA ILE A 373 -36.24 -9.07 -12.03
C ILE A 373 -35.41 -10.34 -12.26
N LEU A 374 -34.98 -11.01 -11.19
CA LEU A 374 -34.09 -12.17 -11.27
C LEU A 374 -34.76 -13.35 -11.99
N SER A 375 -36.07 -13.54 -11.80
CA SER A 375 -36.86 -14.55 -12.50
C SER A 375 -36.93 -14.26 -14.01
N ASN A 376 -37.16 -13.00 -14.39
CA ASN A 376 -37.20 -12.60 -15.79
C ASN A 376 -35.83 -12.70 -16.47
N GLU A 377 -34.75 -12.45 -15.73
CA GLU A 377 -33.37 -12.60 -16.20
C GLU A 377 -32.85 -14.06 -16.16
N LYS A 378 -33.63 -15.01 -15.63
CA LYS A 378 -33.26 -16.43 -15.48
C LYS A 378 -31.97 -16.64 -14.67
N ARG A 379 -31.80 -15.89 -13.58
CA ARG A 379 -30.65 -16.02 -12.67
C ARG A 379 -30.97 -16.92 -11.47
N ASP A 380 -31.06 -18.22 -11.71
CA ASP A 380 -31.53 -19.19 -10.70
C ASP A 380 -30.71 -19.18 -9.41
N SER A 381 -29.38 -19.05 -9.49
CA SER A 381 -28.51 -18.97 -8.30
C SER A 381 -28.72 -17.70 -7.48
N GLU A 382 -28.95 -16.56 -8.14
CA GLU A 382 -29.24 -15.30 -7.46
C GLU A 382 -30.63 -15.33 -6.83
N LEU A 383 -31.59 -16.02 -7.47
CA LEU A 383 -32.93 -16.19 -6.95
C LEU A 383 -32.93 -17.05 -5.67
N GLU A 384 -32.15 -18.14 -5.65
CA GLU A 384 -31.94 -18.94 -4.45
C GLU A 384 -31.32 -18.09 -3.33
N TYR A 385 -30.26 -17.33 -3.65
CA TYR A 385 -29.62 -16.43 -2.70
C TYR A 385 -30.57 -15.35 -2.16
N LEU A 386 -31.45 -14.79 -3.00
CA LEU A 386 -32.49 -13.83 -2.61
C LEU A 386 -33.47 -14.45 -1.62
N ASN A 387 -33.99 -15.64 -1.94
CA ASN A 387 -34.96 -16.33 -1.09
C ASN A 387 -34.38 -16.66 0.30
N ASP A 388 -33.12 -17.08 0.36
CA ASP A 388 -32.47 -17.38 1.63
C ASP A 388 -32.15 -16.11 2.42
N SER A 389 -31.66 -15.07 1.75
CA SER A 389 -31.45 -13.76 2.38
C SER A 389 -32.75 -13.19 2.95
N TYR A 390 -33.86 -13.31 2.25
CA TYR A 390 -35.16 -12.83 2.73
C TYR A 390 -35.63 -13.55 4.01
N LYS A 391 -35.47 -14.88 4.08
CA LYS A 391 -35.75 -15.65 5.31
C LYS A 391 -34.84 -15.21 6.47
N GLU A 392 -33.56 -15.02 6.18
CA GLU A 392 -32.57 -14.58 7.16
C GLU A 392 -32.87 -13.18 7.68
N TYR A 393 -33.30 -12.26 6.82
CA TYR A 393 -33.62 -10.90 7.22
C TYR A 393 -34.93 -10.80 8.02
N ASN A 394 -35.89 -11.69 7.80
CA ASN A 394 -37.02 -11.85 8.71
C ASN A 394 -36.58 -12.30 10.11
N LEU A 395 -35.65 -13.27 10.20
CA LEU A 395 -35.06 -13.67 11.49
C LEU A 395 -34.29 -12.50 12.13
N LEU A 396 -33.50 -11.76 11.35
CA LEU A 396 -32.75 -10.60 11.82
C LEU A 396 -33.67 -9.56 12.47
N MET A 397 -34.82 -9.26 11.85
CA MET A 397 -35.81 -8.33 12.39
C MET A 397 -36.26 -8.73 13.80
N ASP A 398 -36.53 -10.02 14.03
CA ASP A 398 -36.93 -10.50 15.35
C ASP A 398 -35.79 -10.38 16.37
N LEU A 399 -34.56 -10.68 15.96
CA LEU A 399 -33.39 -10.58 16.84
C LEU A 399 -33.06 -9.14 17.24
N VAL A 400 -33.08 -8.18 16.30
CA VAL A 400 -32.79 -6.76 16.62
C VAL A 400 -33.94 -6.11 17.38
N ARG A 401 -35.17 -6.61 17.20
CA ARG A 401 -36.32 -6.22 18.03
C ARG A 401 -36.19 -6.75 19.46
N GLU A 402 -35.81 -8.01 19.65
CA GLU A 402 -35.52 -8.62 20.96
C GLU A 402 -34.42 -7.85 21.69
N ALA A 403 -33.36 -7.46 20.97
CA ALA A 403 -32.22 -6.74 21.50
C ALA A 403 -32.48 -5.24 21.78
N GLY A 404 -33.52 -4.66 21.18
CA GLY A 404 -33.74 -3.21 21.20
C GLY A 404 -32.66 -2.40 20.48
N THR A 405 -31.99 -2.99 19.50
CA THR A 405 -30.85 -2.40 18.77
C THR A 405 -31.19 -1.96 17.35
N ALA A 406 -32.44 -2.15 16.91
CA ALA A 406 -32.91 -1.79 15.58
C ALA A 406 -32.55 -0.34 15.19
N LEU A 407 -32.35 -0.12 13.88
CA LEU A 407 -32.25 1.22 13.33
C LEU A 407 -33.54 1.99 13.62
N ALA A 408 -33.40 3.31 13.80
CA ALA A 408 -34.56 4.18 13.84
C ALA A 408 -35.39 4.02 12.55
N PRO A 409 -36.73 4.09 12.62
CA PRO A 409 -37.57 4.04 11.44
C PRO A 409 -37.13 5.08 10.41
N TYR A 410 -37.10 4.70 9.14
CA TYR A 410 -36.71 5.63 8.09
C TYR A 410 -37.74 6.75 7.99
N GLN A 411 -37.25 7.99 7.99
CA GLN A 411 -38.07 9.17 7.76
C GLN A 411 -37.54 9.88 6.52
N LYS A 412 -38.30 9.78 5.43
CA LYS A 412 -38.01 10.51 4.20
C LYS A 412 -38.01 12.00 4.54
N LYS A 413 -36.85 12.65 4.38
CA LYS A 413 -36.75 14.11 4.50
C LYS A 413 -37.35 14.70 3.23
N GLU A 414 -38.40 15.49 3.39
CA GLU A 414 -39.03 16.26 2.31
C GLU A 414 -38.09 17.33 1.73
#